data_AF-A0A6L2ZY96-F1
#
_entry.id   AF-A0A6L2ZY96-F1
#
_cell.length_a   1.000
_cell.length_b   1.000
_cell.length_c   1.000
_cell.angle_alpha   90.00
_cell.angle_beta   90.00
_cell.angle_gamma   90.00
#
_symmetry.space_group_name_H-M   'P 1'
#
loop_
_entity.id
_entity.type
_entity.pdbx_description
1 polymer ?
#
loop_
_entity_poly.entity_id
_entity_poly.type
_entity_poly.pdbx_seq_one_letter_code
_entity_poly.pdbx_strand_id
1 'polypeptide(L)'
;MQYNRNEMSNLTGQGFAAGVHIATIVDVKNQQSKNGDPMFKFDIEGNNGETANSWFLFGKPWSDSSLQRILASIEDNNQPIAPMDYGHNEQTLKFLKGKRVFILVKERTGTYIDKNGEEKAATGTEIKNYLCRSEFASMGGGQQSQAASQADSFGGSPMEISDDQLPF
;
A
#
# COMPACT_ATOMS: atom_id res chain seq x y z
N MET A 1 16.20 15.37 -26.74
CA MET A 1 14.89 14.69 -26.71
C MET A 1 13.88 15.54 -27.44
N GLN A 2 13.13 14.98 -28.40
CA GLN A 2 12.05 15.70 -29.09
C GLN A 2 10.73 15.49 -28.35
N TYR A 3 9.95 16.54 -28.21
CA TYR A 3 8.63 16.52 -27.59
C TYR A 3 7.61 15.85 -28.52
N ASN A 4 6.97 14.76 -28.06
CA ASN A 4 5.86 14.10 -28.77
C ASN A 4 4.63 14.00 -27.86
N ARG A 5 3.56 14.73 -28.21
CA ARG A 5 2.29 14.75 -27.46
C ARG A 5 1.54 13.41 -27.52
N ASN A 6 1.73 12.62 -28.58
CA ASN A 6 1.05 11.36 -28.77
C ASN A 6 1.68 10.20 -27.96
N GLU A 7 2.88 10.42 -27.42
CA GLU A 7 3.59 9.49 -26.53
C GLU A 7 3.42 9.86 -25.04
N MET A 8 2.56 10.85 -24.73
CA MET A 8 2.09 10.98 -23.36
C MET A 8 1.25 9.76 -23.02
N SER A 9 1.89 8.73 -22.46
CA SER A 9 1.16 7.72 -21.69
C SER A 9 0.29 8.47 -20.67
N ASN A 10 -0.93 7.99 -20.45
CA ASN A 10 -1.74 8.53 -19.37
C ASN A 10 -0.87 8.56 -18.11
N LEU A 11 -0.75 9.73 -17.46
CA LEU A 11 -0.13 9.92 -16.14
C LEU A 11 -0.95 9.20 -15.04
N THR A 12 -1.40 7.98 -15.33
CA THR A 12 -2.04 7.08 -14.40
C THR A 12 -0.93 6.21 -13.87
N GLY A 13 -0.42 6.55 -12.69
CA GLY A 13 0.41 5.62 -11.92
C GLY A 13 -0.25 4.25 -11.89
N GLN A 14 0.58 3.20 -11.89
CA GLN A 14 0.09 1.82 -11.86
C GLN A 14 -0.85 1.66 -10.66
N GLY A 15 -2.08 1.19 -10.89
CA GLY A 15 -3.01 0.89 -9.79
C GLY A 15 -2.60 -0.41 -9.09
N PHE A 16 -3.01 -0.58 -7.83
CA PHE A 16 -2.89 -1.88 -7.17
C PHE A 16 -3.77 -2.92 -7.89
N ALA A 17 -3.25 -4.14 -8.03
CA ALA A 17 -4.09 -5.29 -8.38
C ALA A 17 -5.06 -5.61 -7.23
N ALA A 18 -6.10 -6.38 -7.51
CA ALA A 18 -6.96 -6.89 -6.45
C ALA A 18 -6.19 -7.94 -5.61
N GLY A 19 -6.32 -7.87 -4.29
CA GLY A 19 -5.58 -8.73 -3.37
C GLY A 19 -5.04 -7.97 -2.17
N VAL A 20 -4.06 -8.57 -1.49
CA VAL A 20 -3.41 -7.97 -0.33
C VAL A 20 -2.02 -7.47 -0.67
N HIS A 21 -1.66 -6.31 -0.14
CA HIS A 21 -0.39 -5.65 -0.45
C HIS A 21 0.25 -5.03 0.79
N ILE A 22 1.59 -5.01 0.80
CA ILE A 22 2.36 -4.11 1.66
C ILE A 22 2.45 -2.76 0.95
N ALA A 23 2.11 -1.69 1.65
CA ALA A 23 2.15 -0.33 1.11
C ALA A 23 2.65 0.67 2.15
N THR A 24 3.00 1.88 1.69
CA THR A 24 3.41 3.01 2.53
C THR A 24 2.43 4.16 2.36
N ILE A 25 2.01 4.77 3.46
CA ILE A 25 1.26 6.02 3.46
C ILE A 25 2.25 7.15 3.18
N VAL A 26 2.42 7.54 1.92
CA VAL A 26 3.44 8.53 1.53
C VAL A 26 3.04 9.96 1.90
N ASP A 27 1.74 10.25 1.92
CA ASP A 27 1.23 11.54 2.35
C ASP A 27 -0.15 11.44 3.01
N VAL A 28 -0.43 12.38 3.91
CA VAL A 28 -1.71 12.49 4.61
C VAL A 28 -2.16 13.94 4.56
N LYS A 29 -3.33 14.18 3.97
CA LYS A 29 -3.90 15.52 3.82
C LYS A 29 -5.15 15.65 4.66
N ASN A 30 -5.21 16.73 5.42
CA ASN A 30 -6.44 17.11 6.12
C ASN A 30 -7.45 17.68 5.10
N GLN A 31 -8.66 17.13 5.07
CA GLN A 31 -9.74 17.55 4.19
C GLN A 31 -11.10 17.50 4.90
N GLN A 32 -12.09 18.06 4.23
CA GLN A 32 -13.49 17.90 4.60
C GLN A 32 -14.21 17.09 3.51
N SER A 33 -15.11 16.21 3.92
CA SER A 33 -16.01 15.53 2.99
C SER A 33 -16.98 16.52 2.35
N LYS A 34 -17.71 16.08 1.30
CA LYS A 34 -18.79 16.88 0.69
C LYS A 34 -19.88 17.30 1.68
N ASN A 35 -20.05 16.53 2.77
CA ASN A 35 -21.05 16.78 3.80
C ASN A 35 -20.50 17.58 5.00
N GLY A 36 -19.25 18.07 4.92
CA GLY A 36 -18.60 18.82 5.99
C GLY A 36 -17.93 17.94 7.08
N ASP A 37 -18.09 16.61 7.02
CA ASP A 37 -17.43 15.71 7.97
C ASP A 37 -15.90 15.80 7.87
N PRO A 38 -15.16 15.82 9.01
CA PRO A 38 -13.70 15.81 9.04
C PRO A 38 -13.13 14.53 8.43
N MET A 39 -12.09 14.66 7.61
CA MET A 39 -11.54 13.54 6.84
C MET A 39 -10.02 13.65 6.66
N PHE A 40 -9.34 12.51 6.62
CA PHE A 40 -7.98 12.41 6.07
C PHE A 40 -8.01 11.75 4.69
N LYS A 41 -7.25 12.33 3.76
CA LYS A 41 -6.91 11.70 2.48
C LYS A 41 -5.50 11.12 2.60
N PHE A 42 -5.39 9.82 2.39
CA PHE A 42 -4.13 9.10 2.32
C PHE A 42 -3.71 8.93 0.86
N ASP A 43 -2.49 9.34 0.56
CA ASP A 43 -1.81 8.97 -0.67
C ASP A 43 -0.93 7.75 -0.33
N ILE A 44 -1.15 6.63 -1.02
CA ILE A 44 -0.57 5.31 -0.68
C ILE A 44 0.23 4.80 -1.87
N GLU A 45 1.43 4.28 -1.59
CA GLU A 45 2.36 3.73 -2.59
C GLU A 45 2.75 2.29 -2.27
N GLY A 46 2.72 1.42 -3.26
CA GLY A 46 3.15 0.02 -3.19
C GLY A 46 4.62 -0.15 -3.56
N ASN A 47 5.19 -1.31 -3.23
CA ASN A 47 6.62 -1.56 -3.46
C ASN A 47 7.01 -1.61 -4.95
N ASN A 48 6.06 -1.81 -5.88
CA ASN A 48 6.33 -1.85 -7.32
C ASN A 48 5.90 -0.54 -8.01
N GLY A 49 5.76 0.55 -7.26
CA GLY A 49 5.33 1.85 -7.78
C GLY A 49 3.82 1.96 -7.99
N GLU A 50 3.03 1.04 -7.41
CA GLU A 50 1.58 1.17 -7.42
C GLU A 50 1.14 2.38 -6.61
N THR A 51 0.11 3.10 -7.04
CA THR A 51 -0.42 4.26 -6.31
C THR A 51 -1.92 4.14 -6.10
N ALA A 52 -2.40 4.56 -4.94
CA ALA A 52 -3.82 4.67 -4.62
C ALA A 52 -4.12 5.81 -3.66
N ASN A 53 -5.36 6.29 -3.71
CA ASN A 53 -5.90 7.21 -2.71
C ASN A 53 -6.85 6.44 -1.80
N SER A 54 -6.78 6.71 -0.50
CA SER A 54 -7.75 6.22 0.49
C SER A 54 -8.29 7.40 1.31
N TRP A 55 -9.53 7.29 1.78
CA TRP A 55 -10.19 8.34 2.55
C TRP A 55 -10.68 7.78 3.88
N PHE A 56 -10.36 8.48 4.96
CA PHE A 56 -10.75 8.12 6.30
C PHE A 56 -11.61 9.24 6.90
N LEU A 57 -12.90 8.96 7.10
CA LEU A 57 -13.82 9.89 7.75
C LEU A 57 -13.76 9.70 9.27
N PHE A 58 -13.77 10.81 9.99
CA PHE A 58 -13.90 10.83 11.45
C PHE A 58 -15.36 11.01 11.88
N GLY A 59 -15.64 10.68 13.14
CA GLY A 59 -16.95 10.91 13.75
C GLY A 59 -18.05 9.94 13.30
N LYS A 60 -17.70 8.82 12.64
CA LYS A 60 -18.65 7.75 12.33
C LYS A 60 -18.51 6.61 13.35
N PRO A 61 -19.56 5.82 13.60
CA PRO A 61 -19.51 4.72 14.59
C PRO A 61 -18.42 3.68 14.32
N TRP A 62 -17.96 3.57 13.07
CA TRP A 62 -16.92 2.64 12.64
C TRP A 62 -15.52 3.28 12.56
N SER A 63 -15.41 4.61 12.68
CA SER A 63 -14.13 5.33 12.49
C SER A 63 -13.07 4.85 13.47
N ASP A 64 -13.42 4.70 14.74
CA ASP A 64 -12.46 4.33 15.79
C ASP A 64 -11.86 2.94 15.54
N SER A 65 -12.70 1.95 15.20
CA SER A 65 -12.24 0.61 14.85
C SER A 65 -11.37 0.62 13.58
N SER A 66 -11.71 1.44 12.59
CA SER A 66 -10.89 1.59 11.38
C SER A 66 -9.53 2.25 11.67
N LEU A 67 -9.47 3.25 12.57
CA LEU A 67 -8.22 3.87 12.98
C LEU A 67 -7.35 2.88 13.76
N GLN A 68 -7.94 2.14 14.70
CA GLN A 68 -7.25 1.07 15.43
C GLN A 68 -6.68 0.02 14.48
N ARG A 69 -7.38 -0.35 13.40
CA ARG A 69 -6.85 -1.26 12.37
C ARG A 69 -5.63 -0.69 11.64
N ILE A 70 -5.63 0.61 11.32
CA ILE A 70 -4.46 1.26 10.73
C ILE A 70 -3.27 1.18 11.71
N LEU A 71 -3.48 1.51 12.98
CA LEU A 71 -2.43 1.48 14.01
C LEU A 71 -1.90 0.06 14.22
N ALA A 72 -2.78 -0.94 14.33
CA ALA A 72 -2.38 -2.35 14.45
C ALA A 72 -1.57 -2.80 13.23
N SER A 73 -1.95 -2.38 12.03
CA SER A 73 -1.21 -2.65 10.80
C SER A 73 0.22 -2.07 10.81
N ILE A 74 0.38 -0.87 11.38
CA ILE A 74 1.68 -0.21 11.55
C ILE A 74 2.55 -0.95 12.58
N GLU A 75 1.96 -1.29 13.72
CA GLU A 75 2.63 -2.06 14.77
C GLU A 75 3.08 -3.44 14.25
N ASP A 76 2.21 -4.11 13.50
CA ASP A 76 2.47 -5.37 12.83
C ASP A 76 3.49 -5.27 11.67
N ASN A 77 3.85 -4.06 11.24
CA ASN A 77 5.01 -3.78 10.38
C ASN A 77 6.30 -3.52 11.18
N ASN A 78 6.30 -3.85 12.48
CA ASN A 78 7.38 -3.61 13.45
C ASN A 78 7.74 -2.11 13.58
N GLN A 79 6.77 -1.22 13.39
CA GLN A 79 6.97 0.21 13.56
C GLN A 79 6.38 0.68 14.89
N PRO A 80 7.10 1.51 15.67
CA PRO A 80 6.62 1.94 16.97
C PRO A 80 5.38 2.82 16.86
N ILE A 81 4.44 2.59 17.78
CA ILE A 81 3.26 3.43 18.02
C ILE A 81 3.61 4.49 19.06
N ALA A 82 3.34 5.75 18.74
CA ALA A 82 3.62 6.85 19.66
C ALA A 82 2.53 6.91 20.75
N PRO A 83 2.89 7.12 22.03
CA PRO A 83 1.91 7.32 23.09
C PRO A 83 1.30 8.73 22.98
N MET A 84 0.25 8.87 22.18
CA MET A 84 -0.44 10.14 21.91
C MET A 84 -1.94 9.90 21.71
N ASP A 85 -2.72 10.99 21.69
CA ASP A 85 -4.15 10.92 21.43
C ASP A 85 -4.43 10.87 19.91
N TYR A 86 -4.99 9.75 19.47
CA TYR A 86 -5.25 9.46 18.07
C TYR A 86 -6.63 9.94 17.66
N GLY A 87 -6.69 10.90 16.73
CA GLY A 87 -7.94 11.50 16.29
C GLY A 87 -7.77 12.43 15.10
N HIS A 88 -8.76 13.30 14.86
CA HIS A 88 -8.67 14.33 13.81
C HIS A 88 -7.80 15.50 14.28
N ASN A 89 -6.49 15.29 14.31
CA ASN A 89 -5.51 16.28 14.75
C ASN A 89 -4.21 16.21 13.93
N GLU A 90 -3.40 17.27 14.01
CA GLU A 90 -2.16 17.38 13.24
C GLU A 90 -1.11 16.34 13.67
N GLN A 91 -1.10 15.95 14.95
CA GLN A 91 -0.19 14.93 15.47
C GLN A 91 -0.44 13.58 14.80
N THR A 92 -1.71 13.18 14.67
CA THR A 92 -2.15 11.95 14.00
C THR A 92 -1.77 11.97 12.53
N LEU A 93 -2.02 13.09 11.85
CA LEU A 93 -1.63 13.27 10.45
C LEU A 93 -0.12 13.07 10.26
N LYS A 94 0.69 13.74 11.08
CA LYS A 94 2.16 13.64 11.04
C LYS A 94 2.65 12.24 11.36
N PHE A 95 2.03 11.57 12.34
CA PHE A 95 2.40 10.22 12.74
C PHE A 95 2.15 9.20 11.63
N LEU A 96 1.00 9.29 10.94
CA LEU A 96 0.61 8.34 9.91
C LEU A 96 1.45 8.46 8.63
N LYS A 97 1.99 9.64 8.35
CA LYS A 97 2.86 9.87 7.19
C LYS A 97 4.15 9.04 7.29
N GLY A 98 4.49 8.36 6.20
CA GLY A 98 5.65 7.49 6.08
C GLY A 98 5.51 6.12 6.75
N LYS A 99 4.31 5.76 7.22
CA LYS A 99 4.08 4.46 7.87
C LYS A 99 3.73 3.38 6.86
N ARG A 100 4.27 2.18 7.09
CA ARG A 100 3.98 0.96 6.33
C ARG A 100 2.74 0.29 6.90
N VAL A 101 1.94 -0.25 6.02
CA VAL A 101 0.64 -0.86 6.31
C VAL A 101 0.40 -2.05 5.39
N PHE A 102 -0.44 -2.96 5.85
CA PHE A 102 -1.05 -4.00 5.04
C PHE A 102 -2.43 -3.54 4.57
N ILE A 103 -2.68 -3.59 3.28
CA ILE A 103 -3.95 -3.17 2.67
C ILE A 103 -4.62 -4.33 1.94
N LEU A 104 -5.95 -4.34 1.98
CA LEU A 104 -6.80 -5.15 1.10
C LEU A 104 -7.34 -4.27 -0.02
N VAL A 105 -7.04 -4.64 -1.25
CA VAL A 105 -7.51 -4.00 -2.46
C VAL A 105 -8.57 -4.87 -3.12
N LYS A 106 -9.69 -4.27 -3.52
CA LYS A 106 -10.76 -4.96 -4.25
C LYS A 106 -11.01 -4.29 -5.58
N GLU A 107 -11.51 -5.08 -6.52
CA GLU A 107 -12.05 -4.54 -7.78
C GLU A 107 -13.26 -3.67 -7.48
N ARG A 108 -13.31 -2.53 -8.19
CA ARG A 108 -14.44 -1.62 -8.22
C ARG A 108 -14.98 -1.61 -9.63
N THR A 109 -16.21 -2.07 -9.77
CA THR A 109 -17.01 -1.95 -10.99
C THR A 109 -18.07 -0.88 -10.79
N GLY A 110 -18.23 0.00 -11.76
CA GLY A 110 -19.33 0.97 -11.80
C GLY A 110 -19.63 1.37 -13.24
N THR A 111 -20.53 2.32 -13.42
CA THR A 111 -20.78 2.93 -14.71
C THR A 111 -20.60 4.44 -14.63
N TYR A 112 -20.16 5.05 -15.73
CA TYR A 112 -20.06 6.49 -15.88
C TYR A 112 -20.58 6.88 -17.25
N ILE A 113 -21.17 8.07 -17.33
CA ILE A 113 -21.57 8.67 -18.60
C ILE A 113 -20.36 9.40 -19.16
N ASP A 114 -19.92 9.01 -20.35
CA ASP A 114 -18.83 9.67 -21.03
C ASP A 114 -19.24 11.03 -21.62
N LYS A 115 -18.29 11.76 -22.22
CA LYS A 115 -18.54 13.10 -22.78
C LYS A 115 -19.57 13.11 -23.92
N ASN A 116 -19.88 11.94 -24.49
CA ASN A 116 -20.82 11.76 -25.59
C ASN A 116 -22.20 11.32 -25.09
N GLY A 117 -22.39 11.18 -23.76
CA GLY A 117 -23.65 10.72 -23.18
C GLY A 117 -23.79 9.20 -23.13
N GLU A 118 -22.74 8.44 -23.47
CA GLU A 118 -22.79 6.98 -23.45
C GLU A 118 -22.42 6.43 -22.07
N GLU A 119 -23.21 5.48 -21.57
CA GLU A 119 -22.89 4.75 -20.35
C GLU A 119 -21.75 3.75 -20.62
N LYS A 120 -20.64 3.91 -19.92
CA LYS A 120 -19.46 3.03 -19.98
C LYS A 120 -19.16 2.41 -18.63
N ALA A 121 -18.70 1.16 -18.66
CA ALA A 121 -18.21 0.50 -17.47
C ALA A 121 -16.91 1.16 -16.99
N ALA A 122 -16.88 1.61 -15.75
CA ALA A 122 -15.66 1.93 -15.02
C ALA A 122 -15.19 0.67 -14.29
N THR A 123 -14.02 0.16 -14.67
CA THR A 123 -13.30 -0.87 -13.93
C THR A 123 -12.06 -0.24 -13.28
N GLY A 124 -11.86 -0.49 -11.99
CA GLY A 124 -10.67 -0.06 -11.27
C GLY A 124 -10.50 -0.85 -9.98
N THR A 125 -9.65 -0.36 -9.09
CA THR A 125 -9.45 -0.95 -7.77
C THR A 125 -9.56 0.10 -6.67
N GLU A 126 -9.95 -0.33 -5.48
CA GLU A 126 -10.00 0.52 -4.30
C GLU A 126 -9.44 -0.19 -3.07
N ILE A 127 -8.83 0.58 -2.17
CA ILE A 127 -8.42 0.08 -0.86
C ILE A 127 -9.68 -0.09 -0.02
N LYS A 128 -9.99 -1.34 0.31
CA LYS A 128 -11.19 -1.70 1.06
C LYS A 128 -10.97 -1.67 2.57
N ASN A 129 -9.81 -2.12 3.03
CA ASN A 129 -9.50 -2.19 4.45
C ASN A 129 -7.99 -2.22 4.73
N TYR A 130 -7.62 -1.90 5.97
CA TYR A 130 -6.30 -2.14 6.53
C TYR A 130 -6.31 -3.46 7.32
N LEU A 131 -5.20 -4.19 7.26
CA LEU A 131 -5.11 -5.54 7.78
C LEU A 131 -4.07 -5.65 8.90
N CYS A 132 -4.32 -6.54 9.85
CA CYS A 132 -3.27 -7.04 10.75
C CYS A 132 -2.43 -8.12 10.04
N ARG A 133 -1.27 -8.48 10.59
CA ARG A 133 -0.34 -9.47 10.02
C ARG A 133 -1.02 -10.82 9.79
N SER A 134 -1.85 -11.26 10.73
CA SER A 134 -2.59 -12.54 10.65
C SER A 134 -3.57 -12.56 9.47
N GLU A 135 -4.35 -11.48 9.31
CA GLU A 135 -5.29 -11.32 8.19
C GLU A 135 -4.53 -11.26 6.86
N PHE A 136 -3.46 -10.46 6.79
CA PHE A 136 -2.59 -10.36 5.61
C PHE A 136 -2.00 -11.71 5.20
N ALA A 137 -1.47 -12.49 6.15
CA ALA A 137 -0.93 -13.81 5.90
C ALA A 137 -2.00 -14.80 5.43
N SER A 138 -3.18 -14.81 6.08
CA SER A 138 -4.29 -15.69 5.72
C SER A 138 -4.84 -15.45 4.30
N MET A 139 -4.66 -14.24 3.78
CA MET A 139 -5.11 -13.82 2.46
C MET A 139 -4.01 -13.91 1.38
N GLY A 140 -2.89 -14.60 1.68
CA GLY A 140 -1.81 -14.85 0.70
C GLY A 140 -0.67 -13.84 0.70
N GLY A 141 -0.67 -12.85 1.60
CA GLY A 141 0.33 -11.79 1.65
C GLY A 141 1.75 -12.24 2.04
N GLY A 142 1.88 -13.40 2.69
CA GLY A 142 3.18 -13.96 3.09
C GLY A 142 4.12 -14.31 1.92
N GLN A 143 3.60 -14.39 0.69
CA GLN A 143 4.40 -14.65 -0.51
C GLN A 143 5.07 -13.39 -1.10
N GLN A 144 4.63 -12.18 -0.73
CA GLN A 144 5.28 -10.93 -1.19
C GLN A 144 6.61 -10.63 -0.47
N SER A 145 6.89 -11.29 0.65
CA SER A 145 8.03 -10.96 1.53
C SER A 145 9.35 -11.65 1.15
N GLN A 146 9.40 -12.49 0.11
CA GLN A 146 10.57 -13.35 -0.17
C GLN A 146 11.47 -12.92 -1.35
N ALA A 147 11.17 -11.83 -2.07
CA ALA A 147 11.95 -11.45 -3.25
C ALA A 147 13.19 -10.57 -2.98
N ALA A 148 13.44 -10.12 -1.74
CA ALA A 148 14.49 -9.13 -1.46
C ALA A 148 15.46 -9.51 -0.33
N SER A 149 15.85 -10.78 -0.23
CA SER A 149 16.96 -11.20 0.65
C SER A 149 17.73 -12.39 0.09
N GLN A 150 18.30 -12.25 -1.11
CA GLN A 150 19.42 -13.08 -1.56
C GLN A 150 20.15 -12.40 -2.73
N ALA A 151 20.74 -11.24 -2.47
CA ALA A 151 21.73 -10.64 -3.33
C ALA A 151 22.73 -9.91 -2.43
N ASP A 152 23.61 -10.69 -1.82
CA ASP A 152 25.03 -10.37 -1.61
C ASP A 152 25.65 -11.40 -0.67
N SER A 153 26.35 -12.38 -1.24
CA SER A 153 27.51 -12.97 -0.60
C SER A 153 28.56 -13.24 -1.66
N PHE A 154 29.51 -12.30 -1.74
CA PHE A 154 30.82 -12.49 -2.34
C PHE A 154 31.43 -13.83 -1.89
N GLY A 155 32.05 -14.56 -2.83
CA GLY A 155 33.18 -15.43 -2.52
C GLY A 155 33.10 -16.87 -3.05
N GLY A 156 33.78 -17.10 -4.18
CA GLY A 156 34.44 -18.38 -4.49
C GLY A 156 33.57 -19.48 -5.09
N SER A 157 33.82 -19.80 -6.37
CA SER A 157 33.37 -21.05 -6.97
C SER A 157 33.86 -22.25 -6.13
N PRO A 158 33.04 -23.29 -5.90
CA PRO A 158 33.52 -24.52 -5.29
C PRO A 158 34.42 -25.23 -6.30
N MET A 159 35.72 -25.26 -6.02
CA MET A 159 36.64 -26.15 -6.73
C MET A 159 36.39 -27.55 -6.16
N GLU A 160 35.79 -28.45 -6.95
CA GLU A 160 35.66 -29.86 -6.58
C GLU A 160 37.07 -30.46 -6.45
N ILE A 161 37.49 -30.74 -5.22
CA ILE A 161 38.64 -31.61 -4.97
C ILE A 161 38.07 -33.02 -4.87
N SER A 162 38.27 -33.81 -5.91
CA SER A 162 38.02 -35.25 -5.93
C SER A 162 39.01 -35.97 -5.01
N ASP A 163 38.50 -36.93 -4.24
CA ASP A 163 39.11 -37.65 -3.11
C ASP A 163 40.33 -38.56 -3.46
N ASP A 164 40.92 -38.42 -4.65
CA ASP A 164 41.97 -39.29 -5.20
C ASP A 164 43.39 -38.69 -5.14
N GLN A 165 43.62 -37.61 -4.38
CA GLN A 165 44.92 -36.93 -4.29
C GLN A 165 45.42 -36.60 -2.87
N LEU A 166 45.16 -37.46 -1.89
CA LEU A 166 45.88 -37.40 -0.61
C LEU A 166 47.07 -38.37 -0.63
N PRO A 167 48.33 -37.89 -0.62
CA PRO A 167 49.45 -38.75 -0.25
C PRO A 167 49.39 -39.04 1.25
N PHE A 168 49.61 -40.31 1.61
CA PHE A 168 49.77 -40.81 2.98
C PHE A 168 50.90 -40.11 3.73
#